data_AF-A0A430HDJ2-F1
#
_entry.id   AF-A0A430HDJ2-F1
#
_cell.length_a   1.000
_cell.length_b   1.000
_cell.length_c   1.000
_cell.angle_alpha   90.00
_cell.angle_beta   90.00
_cell.angle_gamma   90.00
#
_symmetry.space_group_name_H-M   'P 1'
#
loop_
_entity.id
_entity.type
_entity.pdbx_description
1 polymer ?
#
loop_
_entity_poly.entity_id
_entity_poly.type
_entity_poly.pdbx_seq_one_letter_code
_entity_poly.pdbx_strand_id
1 'polypeptide(L)'
;MILKTKYDPSISTKFVGVTGKTHKSVAEAKASFRLYPHGWVPCEAAFPQEFIDSEGTRYTALPDFHHPATGFYAEFKAHRMNGVGTKRAAVAAMDRIDSDIARGVLARSKRPYKALLNAWNHSIQTMACKTAQLPSETPLILIYETMQDLNEERRCARKGVFMLSLDNLQSFNGFLLFASLGLDVKFSRNDFRYGVGSAPT
;
A
#
# COMPACT_ATOMS: atom_id res chain seq x y z
N MET A 1 28.08 -12.73 -3.51
CA MET A 1 28.13 -13.51 -4.76
C MET A 1 26.70 -13.89 -5.13
N ILE A 2 26.09 -13.23 -6.11
CA ILE A 2 24.71 -13.54 -6.55
C ILE A 2 24.83 -14.51 -7.72
N LEU A 3 24.45 -15.77 -7.50
CA LEU A 3 24.37 -16.77 -8.56
C LEU A 3 23.19 -16.42 -9.47
N LYS A 4 23.47 -16.04 -10.72
CA LYS A 4 22.48 -15.98 -11.80
C LYS A 4 22.14 -17.40 -12.22
N THR A 5 21.09 -17.99 -11.65
CA THR A 5 20.49 -19.20 -12.21
C THR A 5 19.62 -18.86 -13.41
N LYS A 6 19.77 -19.65 -14.48
CA LYS A 6 18.97 -19.58 -15.70
C LYS A 6 17.48 -19.73 -15.36
N TYR A 7 16.65 -18.92 -15.99
CA TYR A 7 15.19 -18.93 -15.83
C TYR A 7 14.61 -20.27 -16.31
N ASP A 8 14.11 -21.07 -15.37
CA ASP A 8 13.29 -22.25 -15.63
C ASP A 8 11.82 -21.87 -15.40
N PRO A 9 10.97 -21.83 -16.45
CA PRO A 9 9.56 -21.47 -16.33
C PRO A 9 8.72 -22.51 -15.55
N SER A 10 9.26 -23.69 -15.24
CA SER A 10 8.60 -24.69 -14.36
C SER A 10 8.75 -24.37 -12.87
N ILE A 11 9.71 -23.51 -12.50
CA ILE A 11 9.89 -23.03 -11.13
C ILE A 11 9.08 -21.75 -10.99
N SER A 12 7.83 -21.89 -10.52
CA SER A 12 7.08 -20.80 -9.90
C SER A 12 7.95 -20.22 -8.79
N THR A 13 8.65 -19.12 -9.08
CA THR A 13 9.56 -18.49 -8.13
C THR A 13 8.71 -17.89 -7.02
N LYS A 14 8.55 -18.62 -5.91
CA LYS A 14 7.81 -18.14 -4.74
C LYS A 14 8.60 -16.98 -4.13
N PHE A 15 7.97 -15.82 -4.02
CA PHE A 15 8.58 -14.66 -3.37
C PHE A 15 8.39 -14.77 -1.87
N VAL A 16 9.31 -15.47 -1.21
CA VAL A 16 9.23 -15.73 0.23
C VAL A 16 9.75 -14.52 1.01
N GLY A 17 8.93 -14.00 1.90
CA GLY A 17 9.28 -12.91 2.80
C GLY A 17 9.89 -13.38 4.12
N VAL A 18 10.12 -12.45 5.03
CA VAL A 18 10.81 -12.66 6.31
C VAL A 18 10.18 -13.72 7.22
N THR A 19 8.86 -13.93 7.14
CA THR A 19 8.14 -14.92 7.95
C THR A 19 7.94 -16.27 7.24
N GLY A 20 8.53 -16.47 6.06
CA GLY A 20 8.25 -17.64 5.23
C GLY A 20 6.98 -17.53 4.37
N LYS A 21 6.22 -16.43 4.51
CA LYS A 21 5.02 -16.17 3.70
C LYS A 21 5.40 -15.94 2.23
N THR A 22 4.61 -16.51 1.31
CA THR A 22 4.71 -16.18 -0.11
C THR A 22 3.96 -14.87 -0.41
N HIS A 23 4.66 -13.90 -0.98
CA HIS A 23 4.14 -12.61 -1.36
C HIS A 23 3.75 -12.55 -2.84
N LYS A 24 2.90 -11.59 -3.19
CA LYS A 24 2.44 -11.39 -4.58
C LYS A 24 3.52 -10.80 -5.48
N SER A 25 4.57 -10.23 -4.91
CA SER A 25 5.67 -9.63 -5.67
C SER A 25 7.01 -9.69 -4.93
N VAL A 26 8.10 -9.62 -5.69
CA VAL A 26 9.47 -9.44 -5.17
C VAL A 26 9.58 -8.21 -4.28
N ALA A 27 8.91 -7.11 -4.66
CA ALA A 27 8.99 -5.85 -3.92
C ALA A 27 8.33 -5.96 -2.54
N GLU A 28 7.16 -6.61 -2.46
CA GLU A 28 6.47 -6.86 -1.19
C GLU A 28 7.27 -7.84 -0.30
N ALA A 29 7.86 -8.88 -0.88
CA ALA A 29 8.77 -9.77 -0.16
C ALA A 29 9.98 -9.01 0.42
N LYS A 30 10.62 -8.14 -0.38
CA LYS A 30 11.71 -7.26 0.10
C LYS A 30 11.26 -6.28 1.18
N ALA A 31 10.07 -5.70 1.03
CA ALA A 31 9.49 -4.81 2.01
C ALA A 31 9.29 -5.51 3.36
N SER A 32 8.88 -6.78 3.36
CA SER A 32 8.72 -7.55 4.60
C SER A 32 10.00 -7.58 5.44
N PHE A 33 11.17 -7.77 4.82
CA PHE A 33 12.46 -7.75 5.53
C PHE A 33 12.80 -6.38 6.12
N ARG A 34 12.35 -5.29 5.48
CA ARG A 34 12.56 -3.93 5.98
C ARG A 34 11.55 -3.52 7.05
N LEU A 35 10.34 -4.05 6.98
CA LEU A 35 9.22 -3.70 7.85
C LEU A 35 9.24 -4.52 9.15
N TYR A 36 9.67 -5.77 9.10
CA TYR A 36 9.64 -6.70 10.24
C TYR A 36 10.48 -6.28 11.46
N PRO A 37 11.69 -5.73 11.31
CA PRO A 37 12.45 -5.17 12.45
C PRO A 37 11.71 -4.04 13.18
N HIS A 38 10.65 -3.52 12.58
CA HIS A 38 9.83 -2.44 13.10
C HIS A 38 8.44 -2.91 13.53
N GLY A 39 8.27 -4.21 13.80
CA GLY A 39 7.03 -4.78 14.36
C GLY A 39 5.92 -5.03 13.33
N TRP A 40 6.16 -4.76 12.05
CA TRP A 40 5.20 -5.04 10.98
C TRP A 40 5.31 -6.49 10.52
N VAL A 41 4.19 -7.18 10.52
CA VAL A 41 4.09 -8.57 10.06
C VAL A 41 3.13 -8.67 8.87
N PRO A 42 3.38 -9.57 7.91
CA PRO A 42 2.47 -9.75 6.79
C PRO A 42 1.06 -10.11 7.29
N CYS A 43 0.03 -9.47 6.73
CA CYS A 43 -1.35 -9.78 7.10
C CYS A 43 -1.89 -10.94 6.25
N GLU A 44 -2.59 -11.88 6.86
CA GLU A 44 -3.12 -13.07 6.17
C GLU A 44 -4.64 -13.05 6.01
N ALA A 45 -5.32 -12.19 6.77
CA ALA A 45 -6.77 -12.07 6.75
C ALA A 45 -7.19 -10.74 6.15
N ALA A 46 -8.26 -10.76 5.36
CA ALA A 46 -8.94 -9.53 4.96
C ALA A 46 -9.48 -8.79 6.19
N PHE A 47 -9.72 -7.50 6.05
CA PHE A 47 -10.50 -6.78 7.06
C PHE A 47 -11.85 -7.48 7.29
N PRO A 48 -12.35 -7.48 8.54
CA PRO A 48 -13.60 -8.15 8.87
C PRO A 48 -14.85 -7.47 8.26
N GLN A 49 -14.70 -6.23 7.79
CA GLN A 49 -15.77 -5.45 7.14
C GLN A 49 -15.63 -5.44 5.61
N GLU A 50 -16.76 -5.28 4.92
CA GLU A 50 -16.78 -4.88 3.52
C GLU A 50 -16.56 -3.38 3.38
N PHE A 51 -15.92 -2.99 2.29
CA PHE A 51 -15.78 -1.60 1.89
C PHE A 51 -16.67 -1.31 0.71
N ILE A 52 -17.14 -0.06 0.64
CA ILE A 52 -17.89 0.46 -0.48
C ILE A 52 -17.01 1.48 -1.20
N ASP A 53 -16.79 1.29 -2.51
CA ASP A 53 -16.07 2.29 -3.31
C ASP A 53 -16.95 3.51 -3.62
N SER A 54 -16.38 4.53 -4.27
CA SER A 54 -17.13 5.76 -4.61
C SER A 54 -18.29 5.54 -5.59
N GLU A 55 -18.42 4.35 -6.19
CA GLU A 55 -19.49 3.97 -7.11
C GLU A 55 -20.53 3.05 -6.45
N GLY A 56 -20.41 2.79 -5.15
CA GLY A 56 -21.33 1.90 -4.42
C GLY A 56 -20.97 0.41 -4.53
N THR A 57 -19.84 0.06 -5.14
CA THR A 57 -19.43 -1.34 -5.30
C THR A 57 -18.86 -1.86 -3.99
N ARG A 58 -19.38 -2.99 -3.51
CA ARG A 58 -18.86 -3.69 -2.33
C ARG A 58 -17.63 -4.53 -2.67
N TYR A 59 -16.63 -4.51 -1.80
CA TYR A 59 -15.43 -5.35 -1.91
C TYR A 59 -14.80 -5.62 -0.55
N THR A 60 -14.06 -6.71 -0.45
CA THR A 60 -13.19 -7.01 0.69
C THR A 60 -11.78 -6.53 0.41
N ALA A 61 -11.08 -6.03 1.43
CA ALA A 61 -9.69 -5.60 1.30
C ALA A 61 -8.78 -6.42 2.23
N LEU A 62 -7.65 -6.87 1.68
CA LEU A 62 -6.58 -7.53 2.42
C LEU A 62 -5.41 -6.54 2.51
N PRO A 63 -5.11 -6.00 3.70
CA PRO A 63 -3.91 -5.19 3.88
C PRO A 63 -2.65 -6.05 3.66
N ASP A 64 -1.55 -5.43 3.27
CA ASP A 64 -0.30 -6.16 3.01
C ASP A 64 0.38 -6.53 4.34
N PHE A 65 0.35 -5.62 5.32
CA PHE A 65 0.97 -5.77 6.64
C PHE A 65 0.07 -5.27 7.77
N HIS A 66 0.32 -5.74 8.98
CA HIS A 66 -0.26 -5.22 10.23
C HIS A 66 0.82 -5.06 11.30
N HIS A 67 0.62 -4.12 12.22
CA HIS A 67 1.49 -3.88 13.36
C HIS A 67 0.75 -4.25 14.66
N PRO A 68 0.94 -5.47 15.19
CA PRO A 68 0.11 -6.04 16.25
C PRO A 68 0.04 -5.17 17.52
N ALA A 69 1.16 -4.54 17.88
CA ALA A 69 1.25 -3.76 19.11
C ALA A 69 0.43 -2.46 19.09
N THR A 70 0.07 -1.95 17.92
CA THR A 70 -0.65 -0.67 17.77
C THR A 70 -1.95 -0.79 16.99
N GLY A 71 -2.26 -1.96 16.42
CA GLY A 71 -3.45 -2.16 15.60
C GLY A 71 -3.41 -1.48 14.23
N PHE A 72 -2.26 -0.94 13.82
CA PHE A 72 -2.10 -0.31 12.51
C PHE A 72 -2.09 -1.33 11.39
N TYR A 73 -2.68 -0.98 10.26
CA TYR A 73 -2.56 -1.71 9.01
C TYR A 73 -1.75 -0.93 7.99
N ALA A 74 -1.07 -1.63 7.09
CA ALA A 74 -0.31 -1.00 6.01
C ALA A 74 -0.58 -1.66 4.66
N GLU A 75 -0.59 -0.81 3.64
CA GLU A 75 -0.55 -1.16 2.24
C GLU A 75 0.80 -0.76 1.68
N PHE A 76 1.50 -1.70 1.06
CA PHE A 76 2.80 -1.46 0.45
C PHE A 76 2.65 -1.21 -1.04
N LYS A 77 3.42 -0.23 -1.55
CA LYS A 77 3.49 0.06 -2.99
C LYS A 77 4.94 0.28 -3.43
N ALA A 78 5.38 -0.53 -4.38
CA ALA A 78 6.70 -0.39 -5.02
C ALA A 78 6.82 0.87 -5.89
N HIS A 79 5.69 1.33 -6.42
CA HIS A 79 5.61 2.46 -7.33
C HIS A 79 4.47 3.37 -6.91
N ARG A 80 4.54 4.64 -7.33
CA ARG A 80 3.48 5.63 -7.14
C ARG A 80 2.12 5.04 -7.53
N MET A 81 1.12 5.20 -6.65
CA MET A 81 -0.25 4.84 -6.98
C MET A 81 -0.72 5.66 -8.18
N ASN A 82 -1.49 5.02 -9.05
CA ASN A 82 -1.99 5.73 -10.20
C ASN A 82 -2.97 6.84 -9.77
N GLY A 83 -3.00 7.91 -10.56
CA GLY A 83 -3.79 9.10 -10.28
C GLY A 83 -5.17 9.08 -10.91
N VAL A 84 -5.61 7.94 -11.46
CA VAL A 84 -6.84 7.89 -12.24
C VAL A 84 -8.00 8.29 -11.33
N GLY A 85 -8.73 9.33 -11.76
CA GLY A 85 -9.74 10.01 -10.95
C GLY A 85 -11.04 9.24 -10.80
N THR A 86 -11.39 8.44 -11.82
CA THR A 86 -12.65 7.67 -11.92
C THR A 86 -12.42 6.33 -12.62
N LYS A 87 -13.27 5.33 -12.35
CA LYS A 87 -13.22 4.05 -13.08
C LYS A 87 -13.43 4.21 -14.58
N ARG A 88 -14.31 5.13 -14.99
CA ARG A 88 -14.51 5.46 -16.42
C ARG A 88 -13.22 5.92 -17.09
N ALA A 89 -12.42 6.75 -16.41
CA ALA A 89 -11.14 7.18 -16.94
C ALA A 89 -10.13 6.00 -17.00
N ALA A 90 -10.20 5.07 -16.04
CA ALA A 90 -9.39 3.84 -16.07
C ALA A 90 -9.75 2.97 -17.28
N VAL A 91 -11.04 2.75 -17.51
CA VAL A 91 -11.55 1.98 -18.66
C VAL A 91 -11.13 2.65 -19.97
N ALA A 92 -11.36 3.95 -20.12
CA ALA A 92 -10.96 4.67 -21.33
C ALA A 92 -9.44 4.62 -21.59
N ALA A 93 -8.62 4.65 -20.53
CA ALA A 93 -7.17 4.48 -20.65
C ALA A 93 -6.80 3.05 -21.10
N MET A 94 -7.54 2.04 -20.64
CA MET A 94 -7.36 0.64 -21.08
C MET A 94 -7.77 0.44 -22.54
N ASP A 95 -8.89 1.01 -22.96
CA ASP A 95 -9.34 0.95 -24.37
C ASP A 95 -8.31 1.60 -25.29
N ARG A 96 -7.70 2.69 -24.85
CA ARG A 96 -6.60 3.36 -25.58
C ARG A 96 -5.36 2.47 -25.68
N ILE A 97 -4.98 1.77 -24.62
CA ILE A 97 -3.86 0.81 -24.63
C ILE A 97 -4.11 -0.30 -25.65
N ASP A 98 -5.33 -0.84 -25.67
CA ASP A 98 -5.69 -1.91 -26.60
C ASP A 98 -5.68 -1.42 -28.06
N SER A 99 -6.14 -0.18 -28.31
CA SER A 99 -6.02 0.48 -29.61
C SER A 99 -4.55 0.72 -30.03
N ASP A 100 -3.69 1.18 -29.12
CA ASP A 100 -2.26 1.39 -29.39
C ASP A 100 -1.53 0.08 -29.73
N ILE A 101 -1.91 -1.03 -29.11
CA ILE A 101 -1.39 -2.36 -29.42
C ILE A 101 -1.87 -2.81 -30.82
N ALA A 102 -3.16 -2.64 -31.13
CA ALA A 102 -3.72 -3.00 -32.42
C ALA A 102 -3.06 -2.22 -33.59
N ARG A 103 -2.71 -0.95 -33.35
CA ARG A 103 -2.00 -0.10 -34.31
C ARG A 103 -0.49 -0.32 -34.38
N GLY A 104 0.07 -1.20 -33.54
CA GLY A 104 1.51 -1.45 -33.48
C GLY A 104 2.34 -0.33 -32.82
N VAL A 105 1.70 0.67 -32.22
CA VAL A 105 2.36 1.78 -31.51
C VAL A 105 2.92 1.31 -30.15
N LEU A 106 2.28 0.32 -29.54
CA LEU A 106 2.69 -0.26 -28.26
C LEU A 106 2.93 -1.77 -28.39
N ALA A 107 4.09 -2.24 -27.94
CA ALA A 107 4.37 -3.66 -27.87
C ALA A 107 3.44 -4.36 -26.87
N ARG A 108 2.84 -5.49 -27.28
CA ARG A 108 1.91 -6.29 -26.45
C ARG A 108 2.50 -6.70 -25.10
N SER A 109 3.81 -6.92 -25.02
CA SER A 109 4.53 -7.24 -23.78
C SER A 109 4.51 -6.12 -22.74
N LYS A 110 4.21 -4.87 -23.13
CA LYS A 110 4.08 -3.72 -22.23
C LYS A 110 2.67 -3.56 -21.65
N ARG A 111 1.67 -4.30 -22.16
CA ARG A 111 0.27 -4.24 -21.71
C ARG A 111 0.11 -4.44 -20.20
N PRO A 112 0.71 -5.46 -19.55
CA PRO A 112 0.48 -5.70 -18.12
C PRO A 112 0.92 -4.52 -17.24
N TYR A 113 2.09 -3.95 -17.54
CA TYR A 113 2.59 -2.77 -16.84
C TYR A 113 1.67 -1.55 -17.05
N LYS A 114 1.23 -1.31 -18.29
CA LYS A 114 0.30 -0.20 -18.60
C LYS A 114 -1.07 -0.41 -17.96
N ALA A 115 -1.52 -1.65 -17.82
CA ALA A 115 -2.77 -1.97 -17.14
C ALA A 115 -2.70 -1.61 -15.65
N LEU A 116 -1.64 -2.03 -14.96
CA LEU A 116 -1.41 -1.68 -13.56
C LEU A 116 -1.34 -0.15 -13.35
N LEU A 117 -0.69 0.57 -14.26
CA LEU A 117 -0.60 2.03 -14.20
C LEU A 117 -1.94 2.77 -14.39
N ASN A 118 -2.97 2.13 -14.95
CA ASN A 118 -4.26 2.77 -15.17
C ASN A 118 -5.41 2.12 -14.37
N ALA A 119 -5.12 1.08 -13.59
CA ALA A 119 -6.13 0.31 -12.87
C ALA A 119 -6.74 1.08 -11.68
N TRP A 120 -8.07 1.23 -11.67
CA TRP A 120 -8.80 1.98 -10.65
C TRP A 120 -8.52 1.55 -9.20
N ASN A 121 -8.41 0.24 -8.95
CA ASN A 121 -8.17 -0.36 -7.62
C ASN A 121 -6.75 -0.10 -7.05
N HIS A 122 -5.82 0.38 -7.88
CA HIS A 122 -4.46 0.77 -7.46
C HIS A 122 -4.31 2.28 -7.29
N SER A 123 -5.44 2.99 -7.11
CA SER A 123 -5.49 4.44 -6.96
C SER A 123 -5.60 4.90 -5.50
N ILE A 124 -5.20 6.15 -5.24
CA ILE A 124 -5.33 6.79 -3.92
C ILE A 124 -6.81 6.87 -3.50
N GLN A 125 -7.75 6.90 -4.45
CA GLN A 125 -9.18 6.96 -4.20
C GLN A 125 -9.65 5.72 -3.44
N THR A 126 -9.21 4.53 -3.86
CA THR A 126 -9.52 3.27 -3.15
C THR A 126 -8.93 3.29 -1.73
N MET A 127 -7.71 3.80 -1.56
CA MET A 127 -7.12 3.96 -0.22
C MET A 127 -7.94 4.92 0.64
N ALA A 128 -8.33 6.07 0.10
CA ALA A 128 -9.13 7.06 0.79
C ALA A 128 -10.49 6.48 1.22
N CYS A 129 -11.16 5.71 0.35
CA CYS A 129 -12.39 5.01 0.68
C CYS A 129 -12.19 4.05 1.85
N LYS A 130 -11.10 3.26 1.85
CA LYS A 130 -10.79 2.34 2.96
C LYS A 130 -10.56 3.12 4.26
N THR A 131 -9.68 4.11 4.24
CA THR A 131 -9.34 4.89 5.44
C THR A 131 -10.55 5.64 6.02
N ALA A 132 -11.46 6.14 5.19
CA ALA A 132 -12.67 6.82 5.66
C ALA A 132 -13.73 5.88 6.27
N GLN A 133 -13.67 4.57 5.96
CA GLN A 133 -14.61 3.57 6.45
C GLN A 133 -14.04 2.74 7.60
N LEU A 134 -12.74 2.84 7.89
CA LEU A 134 -12.13 2.18 9.03
C LEU A 134 -12.41 2.96 10.32
N PRO A 135 -12.55 2.26 11.47
CA PRO A 135 -12.59 2.92 12.77
C PRO A 135 -11.35 3.80 12.99
N SER A 136 -11.50 4.90 13.72
CA SER A 136 -10.40 5.88 13.91
C SER A 136 -9.22 5.29 14.69
N GLU A 137 -9.49 4.29 15.52
CA GLU A 137 -8.54 3.45 16.24
C GLU A 137 -7.84 2.39 15.38
N THR A 138 -8.29 2.20 14.13
CA THR A 138 -7.76 1.18 13.18
C THR A 138 -7.15 1.81 11.93
N PRO A 139 -6.11 2.65 12.06
CA PRO A 139 -5.57 3.41 10.95
C PRO A 139 -4.93 2.51 9.88
N LEU A 140 -5.20 2.84 8.61
CA LEU A 140 -4.53 2.27 7.44
C LEU A 140 -3.54 3.27 6.88
N ILE A 141 -2.28 2.85 6.79
CA ILE A 141 -1.17 3.65 6.25
C ILE A 141 -0.72 3.12 4.89
N LEU A 142 -0.26 4.03 4.03
CA LEU A 142 0.31 3.72 2.74
C LEU A 142 1.83 3.82 2.81
N ILE A 143 2.55 2.72 2.60
CA ILE A 143 4.02 2.69 2.64
C ILE A 143 4.57 2.50 1.24
N TYR A 144 5.33 3.47 0.76
CA TYR A 144 6.07 3.36 -0.50
C TYR A 144 7.46 2.75 -0.33
N GLU A 145 7.96 2.06 -1.35
CA GLU A 145 9.35 1.59 -1.38
C GLU A 145 10.35 2.74 -1.26
N THR A 146 10.11 3.82 -2.01
CA THR A 146 10.94 5.02 -2.03
C THR A 146 10.13 6.23 -1.59
N MET A 147 10.81 7.24 -1.04
CA MET A 147 10.19 8.55 -0.77
C MET A 147 9.53 9.12 -2.04
N GLN A 148 8.31 9.66 -1.91
CA GLN A 148 7.65 10.40 -2.98
C GLN A 148 7.81 11.91 -2.74
N ASP A 149 7.50 12.72 -3.75
CA ASP A 149 7.56 14.18 -3.63
C ASP A 149 6.49 14.75 -2.68
N LEU A 150 6.71 16.00 -2.24
CA LEU A 150 5.80 16.71 -1.32
C LEU A 150 4.39 16.91 -1.91
N ASN A 151 4.25 16.98 -3.24
CA ASN A 151 2.95 17.15 -3.87
C ASN A 151 2.13 15.86 -3.74
N GLU A 152 2.77 14.71 -3.81
CA GLU A 152 2.16 13.40 -3.58
C GLU A 152 1.75 13.21 -2.11
N GLU A 153 2.60 13.60 -1.17
CA GLU A 153 2.27 13.59 0.27
C GLU A 153 1.03 14.43 0.55
N ARG A 154 1.00 15.67 0.05
CA ARG A 154 -0.17 16.57 0.18
C ARG A 154 -1.41 16.02 -0.53
N ARG A 155 -1.25 15.35 -1.67
CA ARG A 155 -2.36 14.72 -2.40
C ARG A 155 -2.98 13.58 -1.60
N CYS A 156 -2.17 12.76 -0.94
CA CYS A 156 -2.64 11.69 -0.05
C CYS A 156 -3.32 12.29 1.20
N ALA A 157 -2.67 13.25 1.86
CA ALA A 157 -3.18 13.89 3.07
C ALA A 157 -4.55 14.55 2.87
N ARG A 158 -4.77 15.27 1.76
CA ARG A 158 -6.08 15.85 1.40
C ARG A 158 -7.20 14.82 1.26
N LYS A 159 -6.86 13.55 1.08
CA LYS A 159 -7.80 12.43 0.98
C LYS A 159 -7.86 11.58 2.25
N GLY A 160 -7.25 12.05 3.35
CA GLY A 160 -7.17 11.31 4.61
C GLY A 160 -6.23 10.11 4.56
N VAL A 161 -5.42 9.95 3.50
CA VAL A 161 -4.48 8.83 3.37
C VAL A 161 -3.15 9.23 3.97
N PHE A 162 -2.75 8.56 5.05
CA PHE A 162 -1.43 8.75 5.62
C PHE A 162 -0.39 7.96 4.83
N MET A 163 0.62 8.66 4.33
CA MET A 163 1.67 8.11 3.51
C MET A 163 3.01 8.14 4.26
N LEU A 164 3.75 7.04 4.15
CA LEU A 164 5.15 6.89 4.53
C LEU A 164 5.95 6.30 3.36
N SER A 165 7.26 6.25 3.51
CA SER A 165 8.15 5.42 2.71
C SER A 165 9.03 4.58 3.61
N LEU A 166 9.63 3.52 3.06
CA LEU A 166 10.62 2.73 3.81
C LEU A 166 11.81 3.57 4.28
N ASP A 167 12.09 4.71 3.63
CA ASP A 167 13.20 5.61 3.99
C ASP A 167 12.87 6.51 5.19
N ASN A 168 11.60 6.90 5.35
CA ASN A 168 11.16 7.79 6.45
C ASN A 168 10.42 7.05 7.58
N LEU A 169 10.36 5.72 7.50
CA LEU A 169 9.66 4.86 8.46
C LEU A 169 10.25 4.97 9.88
N GLN A 170 11.55 5.26 10.02
CA GLN A 170 12.22 5.29 11.32
C GLN A 170 11.57 6.24 12.32
N SER A 171 11.20 7.46 11.91
CA SER A 171 10.53 8.41 12.80
C SER A 171 9.16 7.90 13.24
N PHE A 172 8.45 7.23 12.34
CA PHE A 172 7.16 6.63 12.66
C PHE A 172 7.31 5.41 13.59
N ASN A 173 8.37 4.63 13.42
CA ASN A 173 8.65 3.49 14.30
C ASN A 173 9.01 3.92 15.72
N GLY A 174 9.70 5.05 15.89
CA GLY A 174 9.89 5.64 17.21
C GLY A 174 8.56 5.95 17.89
N PHE A 175 7.62 6.54 17.15
CA PHE A 175 6.25 6.75 17.62
C PHE A 175 5.55 5.43 17.99
N LEU A 176 5.59 4.42 17.13
CA LEU A 176 4.97 3.11 17.39
C LEU A 176 5.57 2.43 18.63
N LEU A 177 6.88 2.52 18.81
CA LEU A 177 7.58 1.99 19.97
C LEU A 177 7.08 2.65 21.26
N PHE A 178 7.06 3.98 21.33
CA PHE A 178 6.56 4.68 22.51
C PHE A 178 5.07 4.43 22.76
N ALA A 179 4.25 4.37 21.71
CA ALA A 179 2.84 4.01 21.82
C ALA A 179 2.66 2.60 22.40
N SER A 180 3.48 1.63 21.97
CA SER A 180 3.43 0.24 22.49
C SER A 180 3.81 0.13 23.97
N LEU A 181 4.52 1.13 24.52
CA LEU A 181 4.85 1.23 25.94
C LEU A 181 3.72 1.91 26.75
N GLY A 182 2.60 2.26 26.13
CA GLY A 182 1.48 2.93 26.77
C GLY A 182 1.71 4.42 27.04
N LEU A 183 2.70 5.03 26.41
CA LEU A 183 2.98 6.46 26.56
C LEU A 183 1.99 7.30 25.72
N ASP A 184 1.58 8.46 26.24
CA ASP A 184 0.84 9.45 25.46
C ASP A 184 1.78 10.08 24.43
N VAL A 185 1.61 9.68 23.17
CA VAL A 185 2.44 10.15 22.06
C VAL A 185 1.58 10.59 20.89
N LYS A 186 2.07 11.62 20.20
CA LYS A 186 1.45 12.18 19.00
C LYS A 186 2.47 12.18 17.87
N PHE A 187 2.04 11.71 16.72
CA PHE A 187 2.78 11.80 15.47
C PHE A 187 2.10 12.81 14.56
N SER A 188 2.88 13.70 13.95
CA SER A 188 2.37 14.59 12.90
C SER A 188 3.34 14.70 11.74
N ARG A 189 2.81 14.66 10.51
CA ARG A 189 3.56 14.86 9.28
C ARG A 189 2.62 15.35 8.19
N ASN A 190 2.96 16.46 7.53
CA ASN A 190 2.29 16.97 6.33
C ASN A 190 0.76 16.88 6.43
N ASP A 191 0.22 17.53 7.45
CA ASP A 191 -1.22 17.62 7.80
C ASP A 191 -1.86 16.35 8.36
N PHE A 192 -1.20 15.19 8.29
CA PHE A 192 -1.64 14.01 9.03
C PHE A 192 -1.24 14.11 10.49
N ARG A 193 -2.17 13.80 11.39
CA ARG A 193 -1.97 13.76 12.84
C ARG A 193 -2.61 12.49 13.39
N TYR A 194 -1.87 11.79 14.23
CA TYR A 194 -2.37 10.63 14.97
C TYR A 194 -1.81 10.66 16.38
N GLY A 195 -2.63 10.28 17.36
CA GLY A 195 -2.23 10.22 18.76
C GLY A 195 -2.76 8.96 19.42
N VAL A 196 -1.96 8.38 20.30
CA VAL A 196 -2.39 7.36 21.24
C VAL A 196 -2.35 8.02 22.61
N GLY A 197 -3.51 8.17 23.24
CA GLY A 197 -3.63 8.64 24.61
C GLY A 197 -4.12 7.51 25.52
N SER A 198 -3.72 7.53 26.78
CA SER A 198 -4.37 6.74 27.81
C SER A 198 -5.84 7.18 27.93
N ALA A 199 -6.78 6.24 27.83
CA ALA A 199 -8.17 6.53 28.16
C ALA A 199 -8.24 7.16 29.58
N PRO A 200 -9.08 8.16 29.81
CA PRO A 200 -9.26 8.68 31.16
C PRO A 200 -9.74 7.53 32.04
N THR A 201 -8.95 7.18 33.05
CA THR A 201 -9.31 6.27 34.14
C THR A 201 -10.44 6.86 34.97
#